data_AF-A0A935R040-F1
#
_entry.id   AF-A0A935R040-F1
#
_cell.length_a   1.000
_cell.length_b   1.000
_cell.length_c   1.000
_cell.angle_alpha   90.00
_cell.angle_beta   90.00
_cell.angle_gamma   90.00
#
_symmetry.space_group_name_H-M   'P 1'
#
loop_
_entity.id
_entity.type
_entity.pdbx_description
1 polymer ?
#
loop_
_entity_poly.entity_id
_entity_poly.type
_entity_poly.pdbx_seq_one_letter_code
_entity_poly.pdbx_strand_id
1 'polypeptide(L)'
;MLTETARVELVTGRLLPIPGFDGTVTLVDGSSDFIVEPNGRTSHVTTGTLRLTHGDLASVVEFTSGRPFQHFGHTMAVYGEGGSLELGVFPPGVPASP
;
A
#
# COMPACT_ATOMS: atom_id res chain seq x y z
N MET A 1 12.28 -5.34 -17.34
CA MET A 1 12.22 -5.93 -15.99
C MET A 1 10.76 -5.96 -15.59
N LEU A 2 10.20 -7.13 -15.32
CA LEU A 2 8.81 -7.26 -14.89
C LEU A 2 8.72 -6.80 -13.44
N THR A 3 8.08 -5.65 -13.24
CA THR A 3 7.60 -5.22 -11.93
C THR A 3 6.44 -6.14 -11.58
N GLU A 4 6.65 -7.14 -10.71
CA GLU A 4 5.54 -7.96 -10.21
C GLU A 4 4.68 -7.10 -9.29
N THR A 5 3.74 -6.36 -9.88
CA THR A 5 2.74 -5.62 -9.12
C THR A 5 1.66 -6.61 -8.72
N ALA A 6 1.75 -7.07 -7.47
CA ALA A 6 0.69 -7.82 -6.84
C ALA A 6 -0.52 -6.91 -6.60
N ARG A 7 -1.71 -7.29 -7.08
CA ARG A 7 -2.93 -6.55 -6.78
C ARG A 7 -3.60 -7.18 -5.57
N VAL A 8 -3.64 -6.47 -4.44
CA VAL A 8 -4.30 -6.93 -3.22
C VAL A 8 -5.39 -5.94 -2.83
N GLU A 9 -6.66 -6.30 -3.02
CA GLU A 9 -7.81 -5.45 -2.70
C GLU A 9 -7.99 -5.29 -1.20
N LEU A 10 -7.53 -4.19 -0.61
CA LEU A 10 -7.60 -4.03 0.84
C LEU A 10 -9.04 -3.77 1.31
N VAL A 11 -9.63 -4.78 1.94
CA VAL A 11 -10.93 -4.68 2.63
C VAL A 11 -10.69 -4.61 4.13
N THR A 12 -11.29 -3.63 4.81
CA THR A 12 -11.14 -3.43 6.27
C THR A 12 -11.37 -4.73 7.03
N GLY A 13 -10.41 -5.08 7.90
CA GLY A 13 -10.51 -6.27 8.75
C GLY A 13 -10.30 -7.61 8.04
N ARG A 14 -9.97 -7.63 6.74
CA ARG A 14 -9.65 -8.86 6.00
C ARG A 14 -8.14 -9.02 5.81
N LEU A 15 -7.63 -10.20 6.17
CA LEU A 15 -6.26 -10.63 5.87
C LEU A 15 -6.19 -11.08 4.41
N LEU A 16 -5.20 -10.56 3.68
CA LEU A 16 -4.99 -10.89 2.29
C LEU A 16 -3.53 -11.28 2.05
N PRO A 17 -3.27 -12.36 1.30
CA PRO A 17 -1.91 -12.75 0.94
C PRO A 17 -1.30 -11.68 0.04
N ILE A 18 0.01 -11.46 0.19
CA ILE A 18 0.77 -10.51 -0.63
C ILE A 18 1.62 -11.31 -1.63
N PRO A 19 1.26 -11.37 -2.92
CA PRO A 19 2.10 -12.04 -3.91
C PRO A 19 3.55 -11.49 -3.91
N GLY A 20 4.54 -12.39 -3.84
CA GLY A 20 5.97 -12.02 -3.75
C GLY A 20 6.48 -11.72 -2.33
N PHE A 21 5.63 -11.82 -1.31
CA PHE A 21 5.98 -11.69 0.10
C PHE A 21 5.31 -12.81 0.91
N ASP A 22 6.07 -13.50 1.75
CA ASP A 22 5.52 -14.58 2.59
C ASP A 22 4.75 -14.01 3.79
N GLY A 23 3.60 -13.40 3.53
CA GLY A 23 2.84 -12.77 4.59
C GLY A 23 1.50 -12.20 4.14
N THR A 24 0.85 -11.51 5.07
CA THR A 24 -0.47 -10.95 4.84
C THR A 24 -0.53 -9.48 5.18
N VAL A 25 -1.49 -8.79 4.55
CA VAL A 25 -1.85 -7.40 4.85
C VAL A 25 -3.29 -7.32 5.31
N THR A 26 -3.58 -6.41 6.22
CA THR A 26 -4.93 -5.99 6.59
C THR A 26 -5.01 -4.48 6.67
N LEU A 27 -6.05 -3.90 6.09
CA LEU A 27 -6.39 -2.50 6.34
C LEU A 27 -7.04 -2.39 7.72
N VAL A 28 -6.36 -1.66 8.62
CA VAL A 28 -6.85 -1.38 9.97
C VAL A 28 -7.82 -0.21 9.93
N ASP A 29 -7.39 0.85 9.26
CA ASP A 29 -8.16 2.09 9.06
C ASP A 29 -7.76 2.73 7.73
N GLY A 30 -8.69 3.46 7.12
CA GLY A 30 -8.47 4.13 5.85
C GLY A 30 -9.44 5.29 5.68
N SER A 31 -8.90 6.45 5.31
CA SER A 31 -9.66 7.65 4.97
C SER A 31 -9.26 8.12 3.58
N SER A 32 -10.24 8.58 2.80
CA SER A 32 -10.01 9.21 1.51
C SER A 32 -10.25 10.71 1.63
N ASP A 33 -9.27 11.49 1.19
CA ASP A 33 -9.33 12.94 1.12
C ASP A 33 -9.05 13.45 -0.30
N PHE A 34 -9.48 14.69 -0.54
CA PHE A 34 -9.19 15.41 -1.77
C PHE A 34 -8.14 16.47 -1.45
N ILE A 35 -7.01 16.45 -2.15
CA ILE A 35 -6.00 17.50 -2.06
C ILE A 35 -6.07 18.37 -3.30
N VAL A 36 -6.15 19.68 -3.09
CA VAL A 36 -6.03 20.67 -4.16
C VAL A 36 -4.55 21.03 -4.30
N GLU A 37 -3.95 20.64 -5.41
CA GLU A 37 -2.58 20.97 -5.75
C GLU A 37 -2.42 22.47 -6.08
N PRO A 38 -1.20 23.03 -5.96
CA PRO A 38 -0.95 24.45 -6.24
C PRO A 38 -1.32 24.92 -7.64
N ASN A 39 -1.43 24.01 -8.60
CA ASN A 39 -1.87 24.26 -9.98
C ASN A 39 -3.41 24.26 -10.13
N GLY A 40 -4.17 24.10 -9.03
CA GLY A 40 -5.63 24.01 -9.03
C GLY A 40 -6.18 22.62 -9.35
N ARG A 41 -5.33 21.61 -9.58
CA ARG A 41 -5.76 20.23 -9.81
C ARG A 41 -6.19 19.60 -8.50
N THR A 42 -7.33 18.92 -8.51
CA THR A 42 -7.76 18.09 -7.37
C THR A 42 -7.27 16.67 -7.57
N SER A 43 -6.54 16.13 -6.59
CA SER A 43 -6.06 14.77 -6.56
C SER A 43 -6.71 14.04 -5.39
N HIS A 44 -7.20 12.82 -5.61
CA HIS A 44 -7.68 11.96 -4.53
C HIS A 44 -6.48 11.32 -3.86
N VAL A 45 -6.45 11.36 -2.53
CA VAL A 45 -5.44 10.67 -1.75
C VAL A 45 -6.09 9.89 -0.65
N THR A 46 -5.76 8.62 -0.59
CA THR A 46 -6.13 7.75 0.52
C THR A 46 -4.98 7.71 1.51
N THR A 47 -5.27 7.95 2.78
CA THR A 47 -4.35 7.70 3.88
C THR A 47 -4.94 6.64 4.80
N GLY A 48 -4.09 5.97 5.56
CA GLY A 48 -4.59 4.96 6.48
C GLY A 48 -3.47 4.18 7.13
N THR A 49 -3.90 3.09 7.76
CA THR A 49 -3.03 2.21 8.54
C THR A 49 -3.17 0.77 8.04
N LEU A 50 -2.04 0.16 7.70
CA LEU A 50 -1.94 -1.25 7.37
C LEU A 50 -1.34 -2.02 8.53
N ARG A 51 -1.83 -3.23 8.76
CA ARG A 51 -1.13 -4.26 9.54
C ARG A 51 -0.51 -5.26 8.57
N LEU A 52 0.80 -5.41 8.62
CA LEU A 52 1.52 -6.42 7.85
C LEU A 52 1.99 -7.53 8.79
N THR A 53 1.86 -8.78 8.37
CA THR A 53 2.34 -9.95 9.13
C THR A 53 3.24 -10.82 8.27
N HIS A 54 4.37 -11.25 8.81
CA HIS A 54 5.32 -12.18 8.19
C HIS A 54 5.76 -13.22 9.22
N GLY A 55 5.30 -14.46 9.06
CA GLY A 55 5.42 -15.48 10.11
C GLY A 55 4.81 -14.97 11.42
N ASP A 56 5.61 -14.95 12.49
CA ASP A 56 5.21 -14.48 13.82
C ASP A 56 5.38 -12.97 14.02
N LEU A 57 5.98 -12.26 13.05
CA LEU A 57 6.19 -10.83 13.13
C LEU A 57 4.95 -10.09 12.63
N ALA A 58 4.52 -9.08 13.39
CA ALA A 58 3.46 -8.16 12.98
C ALA A 58 3.93 -6.72 13.15
N SER A 59 3.58 -5.87 12.19
CA SER A 59 3.92 -4.46 12.19
C SER A 59 2.73 -3.63 11.72
N VAL A 60 2.73 -2.36 12.11
CA VAL A 60 1.73 -1.39 11.70
C VAL A 60 2.44 -0.27 10.94
N VAL A 61 1.91 0.08 9.77
CA VAL A 61 2.49 1.08 8.88
C VAL A 61 1.42 2.04 8.43
N GLU A 62 1.69 3.33 8.60
CA GLU A 62 0.89 4.39 7.99
C GLU A 62 1.24 4.51 6.51
N PHE A 63 0.24 4.70 5.66
CA PHE A 63 0.44 4.90 4.23
C PHE A 63 -0.26 6.16 3.73
N THR A 64 0.25 6.64 2.59
CA THR A 64 -0.42 7.60 1.73
C THR A 64 -0.41 7.00 0.33
N SER A 65 -1.55 6.97 -0.34
CA SER A 65 -1.67 6.37 -1.67
C SER A 65 -0.70 7.02 -2.66
N GLY A 66 -0.05 6.20 -3.48
CA GLY A 66 0.99 6.61 -4.43
C GLY A 66 2.35 6.92 -3.79
N ARG A 67 2.48 6.91 -2.45
CA ARG A 67 3.76 7.08 -1.77
C ARG A 67 4.37 5.73 -1.40
N PRO A 68 5.59 5.43 -1.87
CA PRO A 68 6.24 4.20 -1.51
C PRO A 68 6.86 4.26 -0.10
N PHE A 69 6.91 3.11 0.55
CA PHE A 69 7.54 2.90 1.85
C PHE A 69 8.36 1.61 1.85
N GLN A 70 9.33 1.52 2.75
CA GLN A 70 10.17 0.32 2.91
C GLN A 70 9.65 -0.51 4.08
N HIS A 71 9.44 -1.81 3.87
CA HIS A 71 9.01 -2.72 4.93
C HIS A 71 9.50 -4.15 4.71
N PHE A 72 10.04 -4.78 5.76
CA PHE A 72 10.64 -6.13 5.71
C PHE A 72 11.62 -6.36 4.54
N GLY A 73 12.37 -5.33 4.12
CA GLY A 73 13.31 -5.43 3.00
C GLY A 73 12.67 -5.31 1.61
N HIS A 74 11.38 -5.04 1.54
CA HIS A 74 10.64 -4.76 0.32
C HIS A 74 10.28 -3.28 0.21
N THR A 75 10.28 -2.75 -1.00
CA THR A 75 9.60 -1.48 -1.27
C THR A 75 8.13 -1.80 -1.52
N MET A 76 7.22 -1.04 -0.94
CA MET A 76 5.78 -1.22 -1.11
C MET A 76 5.10 0.11 -1.38
N ALA A 77 3.97 0.11 -2.10
CA ALA A 77 3.15 1.30 -2.29
C ALA A 77 1.68 0.90 -2.34
N VAL A 78 0.82 1.72 -1.73
CA VAL A 78 -0.63 1.53 -1.82
C VAL A 78 -1.17 2.40 -2.95
N TYR A 79 -2.00 1.85 -3.81
CA TYR A 79 -2.68 2.54 -4.90
C TYR A 79 -4.19 2.42 -4.75
N GLY A 80 -4.95 3.23 -5.48
CA GLY A 80 -6.41 3.17 -5.51
C GLY A 80 -7.11 4.26 -4.71
N GLU A 81 -8.43 4.27 -4.81
CA GLU A 81 -9.34 5.27 -4.27
C GLU A 81 -10.58 4.60 -3.64
N GLY A 82 -11.20 5.28 -2.67
CA GLY A 82 -12.64 5.12 -2.38
C GLY A 82 -13.16 3.69 -2.17
N GLY A 83 -12.41 2.84 -1.44
CA GLY A 83 -12.84 1.49 -1.05
C GLY A 83 -12.19 0.33 -1.81
N SER A 84 -11.43 0.60 -2.87
CA SER A 84 -10.60 -0.40 -3.55
C SER A 84 -9.15 0.07 -3.53
N LEU A 85 -8.36 -0.46 -2.60
CA LEU A 85 -6.93 -0.17 -2.51
C LEU A 85 -6.11 -1.38 -2.95
N GLU A 86 -4.93 -1.14 -3.50
CA GLU A 86 -4.03 -2.15 -4.03
C GLU A 86 -2.65 -1.99 -3.42
N LEU A 87 -2.08 -3.06 -2.86
CA LEU A 87 -0.69 -3.03 -2.36
C LEU A 87 0.28 -3.58 -3.41
N GLY A 88 1.05 -2.72 -4.06
CA GLY A 88 2.17 -3.12 -4.89
C GLY A 88 3.42 -3.41 -4.06
N VAL A 89 4.12 -4.50 -4.37
CA VAL A 89 5.41 -4.87 -3.77
C VAL A 89 6.47 -4.91 -4.85
N PHE A 90 7.61 -4.26 -4.59
CA PHE A 90 8.71 -4.16 -5.54
C PHE A 90 9.93 -4.92 -5.03
N PRO A 91 10.70 -5.57 -5.92
CA PRO A 91 11.94 -6.24 -5.54
C PRO A 91 12.94 -5.28 -4.86
N PRO A 92 13.84 -5.80 -4.01
CA PRO A 92 14.92 -5.01 -3.45
C PRO A 92 15.72 -4.30 -4.55
N GLY A 93 15.94 -2.99 -4.41
CA GLY A 93 16.71 -2.19 -5.36
C GLY A 93 15.92 -1.62 -6.55
N VAL A 94 14.61 -1.88 -6.65
CA VAL A 94 13.72 -1.22 -7.63
C VAL A 94 13.08 0.00 -6.97
N PRO A 95 13.33 1.24 -7.46
CA PRO A 95 12.59 2.39 -6.98
C PRO A 95 11.12 2.23 -7.37
N ALA A 96 10.23 2.33 -6.40
CA ALA A 96 8.81 2.47 -6.67
C ALA A 96 8.61 3.85 -7.29
N SER A 97 8.45 3.91 -8.61
CA SER A 97 8.19 5.17 -9.31
C SER A 97 6.82 5.71 -8.89
N PRO A 98 6.71 7.02 -8.60
CA PRO A 98 5.44 7.70 -8.36
C PRO A 98 4.56 7.76 -9.61
#